data_AF-A0AAP3DG90-F1
#
_entry.id   AF-A0AAP3DG90-F1
#
_cell.length_a   1.000
_cell.length_b   1.000
_cell.length_c   1.000
_cell.angle_alpha   90.00
_cell.angle_beta   90.00
_cell.angle_gamma   90.00
#
_symmetry.space_group_name_H-M   'P 1'
#
loop_
_entity.id
_entity.type
_entity.pdbx_description
1 polymer ?
#
loop_
_entity_poly.entity_id
_entity_poly.type
_entity_poly.pdbx_seq_one_letter_code
_entity_poly.pdbx_strand_id
1 'polypeptide(L)'
;MKQIASQIEGKQAIYGDLMETLGKEGFTLSNWEYRSGFLDRKLDDKGMVFLRLPVQVVSGELDQSHAVLRFEQPFVLKHIYQTGSDDDIDYAAGPVVSSMFNQFQEPINKDADIESIYITQAEELLRRLEQTIFAGE
;
A
#
# COMPACT_ATOMS: atom_id res chain seq x y z
N MET A 1 -10.03 -2.11 3.43
CA MET A 1 -8.58 -2.37 3.21
C MET A 1 -8.29 -3.75 3.79
N LYS A 2 -7.38 -4.53 3.21
CA LYS A 2 -7.12 -5.90 3.68
C LYS A 2 -5.64 -6.09 4.01
N GLN A 3 -5.34 -6.30 5.29
CA GLN A 3 -3.99 -6.67 5.73
C GLN A 3 -3.61 -8.05 5.21
N ILE A 4 -2.35 -8.19 4.81
CA ILE A 4 -1.77 -9.44 4.33
C ILE A 4 -0.66 -9.83 5.29
N ALA A 5 -0.72 -11.05 5.81
CA ALA A 5 0.38 -11.58 6.60
C ALA A 5 1.58 -11.84 5.67
N SER A 6 2.76 -11.35 6.04
CA SER A 6 3.97 -11.54 5.26
C SER A 6 5.20 -11.53 6.17
N GLN A 7 6.20 -12.31 5.79
CA GLN A 7 7.49 -12.40 6.46
C GLN A 7 8.34 -11.15 6.27
N ILE A 8 7.93 -10.25 5.37
CA ILE A 8 8.60 -8.96 5.20
C ILE A 8 8.40 -8.04 6.42
N GLU A 9 7.31 -8.22 7.17
CA GLU A 9 7.00 -7.39 8.33
C GLU A 9 8.15 -7.44 9.34
N GLY A 10 8.62 -6.25 9.73
CA GLY A 10 9.71 -6.09 10.68
C GLY A 10 11.11 -6.28 10.11
N LYS A 11 11.26 -6.78 8.88
CA LYS A 11 12.56 -6.89 8.19
C LYS A 11 13.11 -5.52 7.81
N GLN A 12 14.43 -5.45 7.68
CA GLN A 12 15.14 -4.23 7.32
C GLN A 12 15.85 -4.38 5.98
N ALA A 13 15.88 -3.30 5.19
CA ALA A 13 16.58 -3.26 3.92
C ALA A 13 17.13 -1.86 3.65
N ILE A 14 18.20 -1.78 2.85
CA ILE A 14 18.76 -0.51 2.38
C ILE A 14 17.88 0.03 1.25
N TYR A 15 17.48 1.30 1.33
CA TYR A 15 16.55 1.93 0.39
C TYR A 15 17.03 1.85 -1.07
N GLY A 16 18.32 2.04 -1.34
CA GLY A 16 18.89 1.93 -2.68
C GLY A 16 18.69 0.55 -3.31
N ASP A 17 19.12 -0.51 -2.62
CA ASP A 17 18.95 -1.90 -3.05
C ASP A 17 17.46 -2.28 -3.18
N LEU A 18 16.66 -1.77 -2.25
CA LEU A 18 15.22 -1.97 -2.25
C LEU A 18 14.58 -1.39 -3.51
N MET A 19 14.88 -0.14 -3.85
CA MET A 19 14.32 0.53 -5.02
C MET A 19 14.80 -0.08 -6.33
N GLU A 20 16.01 -0.64 -6.38
CA GLU A 20 16.46 -1.38 -7.56
C GLU A 20 15.62 -2.64 -7.80
N THR A 21 15.25 -3.35 -6.73
CA THR A 21 14.48 -4.60 -6.80
C THR A 21 12.98 -4.32 -6.98
N LEU A 22 12.40 -3.52 -6.09
CA LEU A 22 10.99 -3.19 -6.08
C LEU A 22 10.58 -2.31 -7.28
N GLY A 23 11.48 -1.44 -7.75
CA GLY A 23 11.23 -0.64 -8.95
C GLY A 23 11.06 -1.48 -10.22
N LYS A 24 11.83 -2.57 -10.37
CA LYS A 24 11.66 -3.55 -11.46
C LYS A 24 10.31 -4.28 -11.37
N GLU A 25 9.81 -4.46 -10.15
CA GLU A 25 8.49 -4.99 -9.86
C GLU A 25 7.39 -3.91 -9.88
N GLY A 26 7.66 -2.69 -10.34
CA GLY A 26 6.64 -1.65 -10.52
C GLY A 26 6.12 -1.02 -9.22
N PHE A 27 6.87 -1.11 -8.12
CA PHE A 27 6.59 -0.33 -6.92
C PHE A 27 7.11 1.09 -7.06
N THR A 28 6.40 2.02 -6.43
CA THR A 28 6.76 3.44 -6.38
C THR A 28 6.62 3.98 -4.96
N LEU A 29 7.52 4.88 -4.55
CA LEU A 29 7.41 5.57 -3.28
C LEU A 29 6.27 6.60 -3.35
N SER A 30 5.37 6.56 -2.39
CA SER A 30 4.20 7.43 -2.30
C SER A 30 3.99 7.92 -0.86
N ASN A 31 3.31 9.07 -0.74
CA ASN A 31 2.85 9.67 0.52
C ASN A 31 3.87 9.53 1.66
N TRP A 32 5.08 10.04 1.41
CA TRP A 32 6.25 9.85 2.25
C TRP A 32 6.65 11.14 2.97
N GLU A 33 7.26 10.95 4.14
CA GLU A 33 7.86 11.97 4.99
C GLU A 33 9.29 11.53 5.35
N TYR A 34 10.05 12.37 6.07
CA TYR A 34 11.44 12.09 6.44
C TYR A 34 11.66 10.69 7.06
N ARG A 35 10.69 10.20 7.84
CA ARG A 35 10.81 8.97 8.65
C ARG A 35 9.94 7.80 8.20
N SER A 36 9.04 8.00 7.25
CA SER A 36 8.08 6.97 6.88
C SER A 36 7.53 7.21 5.49
N GLY A 37 7.09 6.15 4.83
CA GLY A 37 6.45 6.25 3.54
C GLY A 37 5.78 4.95 3.15
N PHE A 38 5.23 4.95 1.94
CA PHE A 38 4.57 3.79 1.38
C PHE A 38 5.19 3.41 0.05
N LEU A 39 5.42 2.12 -0.17
CA LEU A 39 5.79 1.59 -1.47
C LEU A 39 4.54 0.95 -2.07
N ASP A 40 4.00 1.59 -3.10
CA ASP A 40 2.77 1.18 -3.75
C ASP A 40 3.02 0.51 -5.09
N ARG A 41 2.33 -0.61 -5.31
CA ARG A 41 2.21 -1.26 -6.62
C ARG A 41 0.74 -1.40 -6.98
N LYS A 42 0.37 -0.94 -8.18
CA LYS A 42 -0.96 -1.16 -8.76
C LYS A 42 -1.19 -2.65 -9.01
N LEU A 43 -2.37 -3.14 -8.64
CA LEU A 43 -2.84 -4.51 -8.91
C LEU A 43 -3.88 -4.56 -10.03
N ASP A 44 -4.32 -3.39 -10.51
CA ASP A 44 -5.30 -3.22 -11.58
C ASP A 44 -4.85 -2.12 -12.56
N ASP A 45 -5.30 -2.23 -13.81
CA ASP A 45 -5.00 -1.27 -14.88
C ASP A 45 -5.53 0.15 -14.58
N LYS A 46 -6.68 0.24 -13.90
CA LYS A 46 -7.32 1.52 -13.56
C LYS A 46 -6.63 2.25 -12.40
N GLY A 47 -5.65 1.63 -11.74
CA GLY A 47 -5.00 2.21 -10.57
C GLY A 47 -5.97 2.46 -9.43
N MET A 48 -6.94 1.57 -9.24
CA MET A 48 -7.89 1.62 -8.12
C MET A 48 -7.48 0.70 -6.97
N VAL A 49 -6.76 -0.39 -7.25
CA VAL A 49 -6.34 -1.37 -6.25
C VAL A 49 -4.81 -1.39 -6.17
N PHE A 50 -4.27 -1.30 -4.96
CA PHE A 50 -2.83 -1.26 -4.72
C PHE A 50 -2.43 -2.23 -3.62
N LEU A 51 -1.28 -2.90 -3.81
CA LEU A 51 -0.50 -3.48 -2.73
C LEU A 51 0.41 -2.39 -2.18
N ARG A 52 0.28 -2.12 -0.88
CA ARG A 52 1.03 -1.10 -0.17
C ARG A 52 1.93 -1.74 0.88
N LEU A 53 3.22 -1.37 0.83
CA LEU A 53 4.21 -1.75 1.83
C LEU A 53 4.59 -0.51 2.65
N PRO A 54 4.11 -0.38 3.91
CA PRO A 54 4.55 0.71 4.76
C PRO A 54 5.99 0.49 5.20
N VAL A 55 6.76 1.57 5.23
CA VAL A 55 8.15 1.57 5.65
C VAL A 55 8.43 2.70 6.64
N GLN A 56 9.32 2.42 7.59
CA GLN A 56 9.86 3.40 8.52
C GLN A 56 11.38 3.46 8.41
N VAL A 57 11.95 4.66 8.49
CA VAL A 57 13.40 4.87 8.49
C VAL A 57 13.95 4.57 9.87
N VAL A 58 14.83 3.58 9.94
CA VAL A 58 15.56 3.21 11.17
C VAL A 58 16.88 3.99 11.26
N SER A 59 17.50 4.27 10.13
CA SER A 59 18.75 5.02 10.04
C SER A 59 18.84 5.79 8.72
N GLY A 60 19.39 6.99 8.76
CA GLY A 60 19.43 7.90 7.62
C GLY A 60 18.12 8.67 7.43
N GLU A 61 17.78 8.92 6.18
CA GLU A 61 16.62 9.72 5.76
C GLU A 61 16.03 9.11 4.50
N LEU A 62 14.70 9.01 4.44
CA LEU A 62 14.02 8.46 3.26
C LEU A 62 14.40 9.26 2.00
N ASP A 63 14.52 8.58 0.85
CA ASP A 63 15.10 9.09 -0.42
C ASP A 63 16.63 9.01 -0.52
N GLN A 64 17.36 8.86 0.60
CA GLN A 64 18.81 8.62 0.52
C GLN A 64 19.10 7.13 0.28
N SER A 65 19.96 6.81 -0.70
CA SER A 65 20.23 5.43 -1.10
C SER A 65 20.76 4.54 0.04
N HIS A 66 21.40 5.11 1.05
CA HIS A 66 21.95 4.38 2.21
C HIS A 66 20.99 4.29 3.40
N ALA A 67 19.77 4.83 3.29
CA ALA A 67 18.80 4.78 4.36
C ALA A 67 18.39 3.34 4.66
N VAL A 68 18.31 3.00 5.94
CA VAL A 68 17.85 1.69 6.39
C VAL A 68 16.38 1.80 6.72
N LEU A 69 15.57 1.05 5.99
CA LEU A 69 14.12 1.00 6.14
C LEU A 69 13.71 -0.27 6.85
N ARG A 70 12.68 -0.18 7.70
CA ARG A 70 11.97 -1.32 8.28
C ARG A 70 10.57 -1.38 7.73
N PHE A 71 10.17 -2.56 7.30
CA PHE A 71 8.81 -2.81 6.83
C PHE A 71 7.83 -2.95 7.98
N GLU A 72 6.62 -2.44 7.78
CA GLU A 72 5.46 -2.76 8.60
C GLU A 72 4.52 -3.72 7.87
N GLN A 73 3.34 -3.95 8.43
CA GLN A 73 2.38 -4.90 7.88
C GLN A 73 1.88 -4.47 6.50
N PRO A 74 2.06 -5.27 5.44
CA PRO A 74 1.55 -4.93 4.12
C PRO A 74 0.03 -5.09 4.05
N PHE A 75 -0.59 -4.35 3.14
CA PHE A 75 -2.03 -4.44 2.93
C PHE A 75 -2.43 -4.09 1.50
N VAL A 76 -3.59 -4.60 1.08
CA VAL A 76 -4.26 -4.20 -0.15
C VAL A 76 -5.27 -3.11 0.16
N LEU A 77 -5.23 -2.04 -0.62
CA LEU A 77 -6.19 -0.94 -0.55
C LEU A 77 -6.90 -0.78 -1.90
N LYS A 78 -8.19 -0.45 -1.84
CA LYS A 78 -9.01 -0.12 -3.01
C LYS A 78 -9.52 1.30 -2.85
N HIS A 79 -9.08 2.20 -3.71
CA HIS A 79 -9.64 3.55 -3.83
C HIS A 79 -11.02 3.44 -4.47
N ILE A 80 -12.04 3.90 -3.74
CA ILE A 80 -13.37 4.10 -4.29
C ILE A 80 -13.50 5.60 -4.56
N TYR A 81 -13.43 6.00 -5.82
CA TYR A 81 -13.87 7.34 -6.19
C TYR A 81 -15.38 7.38 -5.98
N GLN A 82 -15.87 8.25 -5.09
CA GLN A 82 -17.28 8.59 -5.09
C GLN A 82 -17.52 9.46 -6.32
N THR A 83 -17.89 8.84 -7.45
CA THR A 83 -18.39 9.58 -8.61
C THR A 83 -19.77 10.11 -8.27
N GLY A 84 -19.78 11.21 -7.53
CA GLY A 84 -20.96 12.00 -7.21
C GLY A 84 -20.56 13.45 -7.24
N SER A 85 -20.50 14.01 -8.45
CA SER A 85 -20.51 15.45 -8.72
C SER A 85 -19.48 16.30 -7.97
N ASP A 86 -18.31 16.56 -8.55
CA ASP A 86 -17.93 17.90 -9.02
C ASP A 86 -16.59 17.83 -9.73
N ASP A 87 -16.43 18.74 -10.67
CA ASP A 87 -15.19 19.14 -11.31
C ASP A 87 -14.19 19.61 -10.22
N ASP A 88 -12.89 19.36 -10.43
CA ASP A 88 -11.78 19.89 -9.61
C ASP A 88 -11.60 19.27 -8.20
N ILE A 89 -10.61 19.74 -7.45
CA ILE A 89 -10.16 19.28 -6.11
C ILE A 89 -9.06 18.20 -6.09
N ASP A 90 -7.89 18.65 -6.54
CA ASP A 90 -6.69 18.88 -5.72
C ASP A 90 -6.58 18.23 -4.32
N TYR A 91 -5.38 17.78 -4.01
CA TYR A 91 -4.94 17.26 -2.72
C TYR A 91 -5.21 18.23 -1.55
N ALA A 92 -6.22 17.97 -0.69
CA ALA A 92 -6.17 18.24 0.76
C ALA A 92 -7.53 18.02 1.45
N ALA A 93 -7.44 17.49 2.67
CA ALA A 93 -8.35 17.72 3.80
C ALA A 93 -9.85 17.37 3.64
N GLY A 94 -10.35 16.46 4.48
CA GLY A 94 -11.79 16.36 4.78
C GLY A 94 -12.31 17.61 5.52
N PRO A 95 -13.52 17.60 6.12
CA PRO A 95 -14.62 16.62 6.09
C PRO A 95 -15.96 17.25 5.62
N VAL A 96 -16.85 16.52 4.94
CA VAL A 96 -18.27 16.95 4.83
C VAL A 96 -19.26 15.79 4.71
N VAL A 97 -20.10 15.71 5.74
CA VAL A 97 -21.46 15.15 5.86
C VAL A 97 -22.06 14.50 4.60
N SER A 98 -22.35 13.20 4.71
CA SER A 98 -23.61 12.64 4.19
C SER A 98 -24.13 11.55 5.13
N SER A 99 -24.70 12.01 6.24
CA SER A 99 -25.57 11.23 7.10
C SER A 99 -26.99 11.33 6.54
N MET A 100 -27.42 10.40 5.70
CA MET A 100 -28.82 10.01 5.43
C MET A 100 -28.81 8.89 4.37
N PHE A 101 -29.58 7.82 4.59
CA PHE A 101 -29.71 6.56 3.82
C PHE A 101 -28.76 5.40 4.18
N ASN A 102 -29.09 4.66 5.26
CA ASN A 102 -29.55 3.25 5.23
C ASN A 102 -29.63 2.71 6.67
N GLN A 103 -30.81 2.64 7.30
CA GLN A 103 -30.98 2.11 8.67
C GLN A 103 -31.62 0.70 8.70
N PHE A 104 -31.83 0.06 7.54
CA PHE A 104 -32.37 -1.31 7.44
C PHE A 104 -31.73 -2.11 6.28
N GLN A 105 -30.40 -2.11 6.21
CA GLN A 105 -29.68 -3.15 5.48
C GLN A 105 -28.83 -3.93 6.48
N GLU A 106 -28.96 -5.25 6.44
CA GLU A 106 -28.09 -6.24 7.09
C GLU A 106 -26.62 -5.84 6.89
N PRO A 107 -25.69 -6.20 7.80
CA PRO A 107 -24.31 -5.74 7.72
C PRO A 107 -23.65 -6.27 6.45
N ILE A 108 -23.76 -5.52 5.35
CA ILE A 108 -22.94 -5.69 4.17
C ILE A 108 -21.54 -5.36 4.68
N ASN A 109 -20.73 -6.41 4.76
CA ASN A 109 -19.38 -6.42 5.32
C ASN A 109 -18.68 -5.10 4.96
N LYS A 110 -18.46 -4.25 5.96
CA LYS A 110 -18.12 -2.84 5.81
C LYS A 110 -16.63 -2.64 5.53
N ASP A 111 -16.06 -3.56 4.78
CA ASP A 111 -14.77 -3.47 4.13
C ASP A 111 -15.10 -3.56 2.66
N ALA A 112 -14.95 -2.47 1.92
CA ALA A 112 -15.09 -2.46 0.46
C ALA A 112 -14.52 -3.76 -0.13
N ASP A 113 -15.38 -4.60 -0.71
CA ASP A 113 -15.03 -5.96 -1.15
C ASP A 113 -13.87 -5.88 -2.15
N ILE A 114 -12.64 -6.07 -1.63
CA ILE A 114 -11.46 -6.21 -2.45
C ILE A 114 -11.59 -7.61 -3.01
N GLU A 115 -11.81 -7.70 -4.31
CA GLU A 115 -12.01 -8.96 -5.00
C GLU A 115 -10.83 -9.90 -4.71
N SER A 116 -11.12 -11.15 -4.38
CA SER A 116 -10.12 -12.14 -3.94
C SER A 116 -8.96 -12.29 -4.93
N ILE A 117 -9.19 -12.03 -6.22
CA ILE A 117 -8.15 -12.03 -7.26
C ILE A 117 -7.01 -11.06 -6.95
N TYR A 118 -7.29 -9.90 -6.36
CA TYR A 118 -6.26 -8.92 -5.99
C TYR A 118 -5.56 -9.32 -4.69
N ILE A 119 -6.25 -9.99 -3.78
CA ILE A 119 -5.65 -10.56 -2.57
C ILE A 119 -4.65 -11.65 -2.95
N THR A 120 -5.06 -12.60 -3.79
CA THR A 120 -4.18 -13.67 -4.27
C THR A 120 -2.98 -13.10 -5.03
N GLN A 121 -3.19 -12.14 -5.92
CA GLN A 121 -2.08 -11.45 -6.61
C GLN A 121 -1.12 -10.77 -5.63
N ALA A 122 -1.62 -10.10 -4.59
CA ALA A 122 -0.79 -9.46 -3.58
C ALA A 122 0.02 -10.49 -2.78
N GLU A 123 -0.57 -11.62 -2.39
CA GLU A 123 0.11 -12.71 -1.68
C GLU A 123 1.22 -13.33 -2.54
N GLU A 124 0.96 -13.58 -3.83
CA GLU A 124 1.96 -14.11 -4.75
C GLU A 124 3.14 -13.14 -4.95
N LEU A 125 2.84 -11.84 -5.07
CA LEU A 125 3.85 -10.80 -5.18
C LEU A 125 4.70 -10.72 -3.92
N LEU A 126 4.09 -10.67 -2.74
CA LEU A 126 4.81 -10.65 -1.46
C LEU A 126 5.72 -11.87 -1.34
N ARG A 127 5.22 -13.06 -1.67
CA ARG A 127 6.02 -14.29 -1.62
C ARG A 127 7.24 -14.25 -2.55
N ARG A 128 7.12 -13.66 -3.75
CA ARG A 128 8.28 -13.45 -4.63
C ARG A 128 9.26 -12.43 -4.08
N LEU A 129 8.76 -11.33 -3.51
CA LEU A 129 9.61 -10.30 -2.88
C LEU A 129 10.38 -10.87 -1.70
N GLU A 130 9.73 -11.68 -0.87
CA GLU A 130 10.36 -12.39 0.25
C GLU A 130 11.57 -13.23 -0.24
N GLN A 131 11.41 -13.94 -1.36
CA GLN A 131 12.47 -14.74 -1.97
C GLN A 131 13.53 -13.92 -2.71
N THR A 132 13.23 -12.69 -3.12
CA THR A 132 14.18 -11.88 -3.89
C THR A 132 15.03 -11.00 -2.99
N ILE A 133 14.39 -10.37 -1.99
CA ILE A 133 15.02 -9.39 -1.10
C ILE A 133 15.67 -10.09 0.11
N PHE A 134 15.08 -11.21 0.56
CA PHE A 134 15.50 -11.89 1.78
C PHE A 134 15.83 -13.38 1.57
N ALA A 135 16.20 -13.78 0.36
CA ALA A 135 16.72 -15.12 0.14
C ALA A 135 18.06 -15.29 0.87
N GLY A 136 18.04 -16.09 1.94
CA GLY A 136 19.24 -16.47 2.68
C GLY A 136 19.35 -15.94 4.11
N GLU A 137 18.30 -15.29 4.64
CA GLU A 137 18.12 -15.13 6.09
C GLU A 137 17.64 -16.41 6.78
#